data_AF-A0A9D7P972-F1
#
_entry.id   AF-A0A9D7P972-F1
#
_cell.length_a   1.000
_cell.length_b   1.000
_cell.length_c   1.000
_cell.angle_alpha   90.00
_cell.angle_beta   90.00
_cell.angle_gamma   90.00
#
_symmetry.space_group_name_H-M   'P 1'
#
loop_
_entity.id
_entity.type
_entity.pdbx_description
1 polymer ?
#
loop_
_entity_poly.entity_id
_entity_poly.type
_entity_poly.pdbx_seq_one_letter_code
_entity_poly.pdbx_strand_id
1 'polypeptide(L)'
;MAVKLCRALLRRGDFWKAGFLGADANRLPAALSALTTLPGGRLIVMDYAETRTVDVAEVLETLPDSATSLEPVRVLLLVRNPSGTPASLDDARPWVDAVRATRREDANQLLDDAHCALLDAAPFWDTERITLFEKALAQLPPYLGLPEESLSGTVDTHFLGRPEFAQPLYVVMAAYLQLVGTLNATDGPAALFEGVLEHEAEYWLSTAALPHIKLDLTEPELRFLVALATLTDATDDNEARELLNQVAFLAGDANSRCRDRALAWLRQLYPGQGASYWGQLLPDRLGEYLVTQEVSSRAELIAAAFNPERSPARAVDSSLHRPRPRLHRLREPRIGGCPPRQRTPRRLVRAMPQPCIHPSSLGIVTHR
;
A
#
# COMPACT_ATOMS: atom_id res chain seq x y z
N MET A 1 -1.33 -4.26 -12.22
CA MET A 1 -2.31 -4.94 -13.09
C MET A 1 -3.68 -4.24 -13.18
N ALA A 2 -4.33 -3.86 -12.08
CA ALA A 2 -5.69 -3.27 -12.09
C ALA A 2 -5.87 -2.05 -13.02
N VAL A 3 -4.91 -1.13 -13.06
CA VAL A 3 -4.92 0.02 -14.00
C VAL A 3 -5.00 -0.43 -15.47
N LYS A 4 -4.26 -1.47 -15.85
CA LYS A 4 -4.30 -2.02 -17.21
C LYS A 4 -5.67 -2.65 -17.50
N LEU A 5 -6.27 -3.32 -16.53
CA LEU A 5 -7.61 -3.90 -16.66
C LEU A 5 -8.67 -2.80 -16.86
N CYS A 6 -8.67 -1.75 -16.03
CA CYS A 6 -9.57 -0.60 -16.22
C CYS A 6 -9.41 0.00 -17.62
N ARG A 7 -8.18 0.28 -18.05
CA ARG A 7 -7.90 0.80 -19.40
C ARG A 7 -8.32 -0.16 -20.51
N ALA A 8 -8.19 -1.47 -20.31
CA ALA A 8 -8.63 -2.46 -21.28
C ALA A 8 -10.16 -2.51 -21.39
N LEU A 9 -10.89 -2.42 -20.28
CA LEU A 9 -12.35 -2.39 -20.28
C LEU A 9 -12.90 -1.10 -20.88
N LEU A 10 -12.34 0.05 -20.51
CA LEU A 10 -12.74 1.35 -21.07
C LEU A 10 -12.50 1.42 -22.59
N ARG A 11 -11.51 0.69 -23.12
CA ARG A 11 -11.27 0.60 -24.57
C ARG A 11 -12.23 -0.33 -25.32
N ARG A 12 -13.03 -1.15 -24.62
CA ARG A 12 -14.02 -2.05 -25.25
C ARG A 12 -15.34 -1.35 -25.59
N GLY A 13 -15.38 -0.02 -25.49
CA GLY A 13 -16.54 0.82 -25.76
C GLY A 13 -17.21 1.33 -24.48
N ASP A 14 -18.31 2.06 -24.65
CA ASP A 14 -18.93 2.82 -23.56
C ASP A 14 -19.71 1.98 -22.54
N PHE A 15 -19.86 0.68 -22.79
CA PHE A 15 -20.63 -0.21 -21.92
C PHE A 15 -19.97 -0.40 -20.54
N TRP A 16 -18.65 -0.57 -20.48
CA TRP A 16 -17.96 -0.75 -19.19
C TRP A 16 -17.54 0.60 -18.60
N LYS A 17 -17.94 0.83 -17.36
CA LYS A 17 -17.45 1.90 -16.50
C LYS A 17 -16.50 1.28 -15.48
N ALA A 18 -15.24 1.68 -15.49
CA ALA A 18 -14.20 1.05 -14.68
C ALA A 18 -13.33 2.10 -13.98
N GLY A 19 -13.09 1.93 -12.68
CA GLY A 19 -12.30 2.89 -11.92
C GLY A 19 -11.96 2.43 -10.51
N PHE A 20 -11.08 3.20 -9.86
CA PHE A 20 -10.72 3.00 -8.46
C PHE A 20 -11.68 3.77 -7.57
N LEU A 21 -12.12 3.14 -6.48
CA LEU A 21 -12.90 3.78 -5.45
C LEU A 21 -11.94 4.45 -4.45
N GLY A 22 -11.97 5.79 -4.39
CA GLY A 22 -11.14 6.56 -3.46
C GLY A 22 -11.46 6.25 -1.99
N ALA A 23 -10.52 6.56 -1.10
CA ALA A 23 -10.60 6.30 0.35
C ALA A 23 -11.39 7.36 1.15
N ASP A 24 -12.13 8.25 0.49
CA ASP A 24 -12.91 9.28 1.17
C ASP A 24 -14.24 8.71 1.67
N ALA A 25 -14.25 8.22 2.92
CA ALA A 25 -15.42 7.63 3.59
C ALA A 25 -16.63 8.58 3.60
N ASN A 26 -16.41 9.90 3.68
CA ASN A 26 -17.51 10.88 3.67
C ASN A 26 -18.19 10.98 2.31
N ARG A 27 -17.51 10.57 1.23
CA ARG A 27 -18.06 10.55 -0.13
C ARG A 27 -18.58 9.20 -0.55
N LEU A 28 -18.27 8.14 0.19
CA LEU A 28 -18.63 6.77 -0.17
C LEU A 28 -20.15 6.59 -0.37
N PRO A 29 -21.04 7.04 0.54
CA PRO A 29 -22.49 6.85 0.34
C PRO A 29 -23.02 7.53 -0.94
N ALA A 30 -22.53 8.73 -1.23
CA ALA A 30 -22.89 9.46 -2.44
C ALA A 30 -22.34 8.79 -3.71
N ALA A 31 -21.10 8.29 -3.64
CA ALA A 31 -20.48 7.55 -4.73
C ALA A 31 -21.21 6.24 -5.02
N LEU A 32 -21.58 5.47 -3.99
CA LEU A 32 -22.36 4.24 -4.13
C LEU A 32 -23.73 4.52 -4.75
N SER A 33 -24.43 5.56 -4.28
CA SER A 33 -25.72 5.98 -4.86
C SER A 33 -25.60 6.35 -6.34
N ALA A 34 -24.52 7.01 -6.74
CA ALA A 34 -24.26 7.30 -8.16
C ALA A 34 -23.97 6.01 -8.95
N LEU A 35 -23.18 5.09 -8.38
CA LEU A 35 -22.82 3.83 -9.01
C LEU A 35 -24.01 2.90 -9.23
N THR A 36 -24.99 2.86 -8.33
CA THR A 36 -26.19 2.01 -8.48
C THR A 36 -27.11 2.45 -9.62
N THR A 37 -27.07 3.74 -10.00
CA THR A 37 -27.88 4.30 -11.09
C THR A 37 -27.15 4.36 -12.43
N LEU A 38 -25.86 4.03 -12.45
CA LEU A 38 -25.01 4.15 -13.62
C LEU A 38 -25.29 3.00 -14.62
N PRO A 39 -25.64 3.31 -15.88
CA PRO A 39 -25.96 2.28 -16.86
C PRO A 39 -24.72 1.50 -17.31
N GLY A 40 -24.93 0.25 -17.69
CA GLY A 40 -23.91 -0.65 -18.21
C GLY A 40 -23.11 -1.43 -17.14
N GLY A 41 -22.08 -2.12 -17.61
CA GLY A 41 -21.21 -2.93 -16.76
C GLY A 41 -20.30 -2.05 -15.90
N ARG A 42 -20.14 -2.39 -14.62
CA ARG A 42 -19.35 -1.60 -13.66
C ARG A 42 -18.21 -2.45 -13.09
N LEU A 43 -16.97 -1.97 -13.21
CA LEU A 43 -15.81 -2.52 -12.48
C LEU A 43 -15.35 -1.52 -11.43
N ILE A 44 -15.48 -1.89 -10.16
CA ILE A 44 -15.02 -1.11 -9.02
C ILE A 44 -13.74 -1.75 -8.49
N VAL A 45 -12.66 -1.00 -8.45
CA VAL A 45 -11.38 -1.44 -7.90
C VAL A 45 -11.16 -0.78 -6.55
N MET A 46 -10.84 -1.56 -5.52
CA MET A 46 -10.49 -1.06 -4.19
C MET A 46 -9.05 -1.44 -3.88
N ASP A 47 -8.16 -0.46 -3.83
CA ASP A 47 -6.77 -0.69 -3.39
C ASP A 47 -6.69 -0.68 -1.86
N TYR A 48 -5.75 -1.43 -1.31
CA TYR A 48 -5.58 -1.65 0.13
C TYR A 48 -6.90 -2.06 0.80
N ALA A 49 -7.60 -3.05 0.25
CA ALA A 49 -8.92 -3.44 0.72
C ALA A 49 -8.91 -3.92 2.19
N GLU A 50 -7.79 -4.48 2.66
CA GLU A 50 -7.60 -4.96 4.03
C GLU A 50 -7.60 -3.83 5.08
N THR A 51 -7.31 -2.59 4.68
CA THR A 51 -7.36 -1.43 5.59
C THR A 51 -8.72 -0.72 5.53
N ARG A 52 -9.62 -1.18 4.66
CA ARG A 52 -10.89 -0.54 4.33
C ARG A 52 -12.08 -1.50 4.47
N THR A 53 -12.02 -2.42 5.43
CA THR A 53 -13.01 -3.51 5.58
C THR A 53 -14.44 -3.00 5.68
N VAL A 54 -14.68 -1.87 6.37
CA VAL A 54 -16.00 -1.25 6.48
C VAL A 54 -16.51 -0.74 5.13
N ASP A 55 -15.67 -0.04 4.35
CA ASP A 55 -16.01 0.43 3.00
C ASP A 55 -16.27 -0.76 2.07
N VAL A 56 -15.46 -1.82 2.16
CA VAL A 56 -15.63 -3.06 1.39
C VAL A 56 -16.99 -3.66 1.67
N ALA A 57 -17.37 -3.77 2.95
CA ALA A 57 -18.68 -4.29 3.32
C ALA A 57 -19.84 -3.43 2.79
N GLU A 58 -19.71 -2.09 2.85
CA GLU A 58 -20.73 -1.18 2.31
C GLU A 58 -20.89 -1.31 0.78
N VAL A 59 -19.77 -1.43 0.06
CA VAL A 59 -19.77 -1.69 -1.39
C VAL A 59 -20.45 -3.03 -1.72
N LEU A 60 -20.09 -4.09 -0.99
CA LEU A 60 -20.60 -5.43 -1.23
C LEU A 60 -22.07 -5.59 -0.85
N GLU A 61 -22.57 -4.85 0.13
CA GLU A 61 -24.00 -4.87 0.49
C GLU A 61 -24.85 -3.99 -0.45
N THR A 62 -24.31 -2.88 -0.96
CA THR A 62 -25.11 -1.89 -1.72
C THR A 62 -25.18 -2.19 -3.22
N LEU A 63 -24.07 -2.57 -3.84
CA LEU A 63 -24.04 -2.70 -5.30
C LEU A 63 -24.80 -3.90 -5.89
N PRO A 64 -24.96 -5.06 -5.20
CA PRO A 64 -25.70 -6.20 -5.74
C PRO A 64 -27.13 -5.86 -6.14
N ASP A 65 -27.80 -4.97 -5.41
CA ASP A 65 -29.19 -4.55 -5.70
C ASP A 65 -29.36 -3.94 -7.09
N SER A 66 -28.28 -3.41 -7.66
CA SER A 66 -28.26 -2.81 -8.99
C SER A 66 -27.69 -3.73 -10.07
N ALA A 67 -27.19 -4.92 -9.71
CA ALA A 67 -26.52 -5.81 -10.64
C ALA A 67 -27.55 -6.66 -11.40
N THR A 68 -27.44 -6.68 -12.74
CA THR A 68 -28.25 -7.57 -13.58
C THR A 68 -27.37 -8.31 -14.58
N SER A 69 -27.92 -9.31 -15.27
CA SER A 69 -27.21 -10.01 -16.35
C SER A 69 -26.82 -9.08 -17.51
N LEU A 70 -27.55 -7.97 -17.70
CA LEU A 70 -27.29 -6.95 -18.71
C LEU A 70 -26.39 -5.82 -18.20
N GLU A 71 -26.38 -5.56 -16.89
CA GLU A 71 -25.61 -4.49 -16.26
C GLU A 71 -24.81 -5.05 -15.07
N PRO A 72 -23.81 -5.91 -15.34
CA PRO A 72 -23.09 -6.63 -14.31
C PRO A 72 -22.23 -5.69 -13.47
N VAL A 73 -22.15 -5.96 -12.17
CA VAL A 73 -21.21 -5.31 -11.26
C VAL A 73 -20.08 -6.27 -10.94
N ARG A 74 -18.84 -5.79 -11.03
CA ARG A 74 -17.63 -6.52 -10.62
C ARG A 74 -16.87 -5.68 -9.62
N VAL A 75 -16.57 -6.29 -8.48
CA VAL A 75 -15.69 -5.69 -7.46
C VAL A 75 -14.36 -6.42 -7.51
N LEU A 76 -13.28 -5.65 -7.61
CA LEU A 76 -11.91 -6.10 -7.60
C LEU A 76 -11.21 -5.53 -6.37
N LEU A 77 -11.07 -6.37 -5.33
CA LEU A 77 -10.36 -6.01 -4.11
C LEU A 77 -8.88 -6.32 -4.27
N LEU A 78 -8.02 -5.38 -3.94
CA LEU A 78 -6.56 -5.54 -3.97
C LEU A 78 -6.05 -5.61 -2.53
N VAL A 79 -5.47 -6.76 -2.18
CA VAL A 79 -4.95 -7.02 -0.84
C VAL A 79 -3.44 -7.18 -0.88
N ARG A 80 -2.72 -6.52 0.02
CA ARG A 80 -1.25 -6.63 0.16
C ARG A 80 -0.84 -7.43 1.40
N ASN A 81 -1.60 -7.31 2.48
CA ASN A 81 -1.32 -7.99 3.74
C ASN A 81 -2.42 -9.00 4.09
N PRO A 82 -2.12 -10.31 4.17
CA PRO A 82 -3.07 -11.31 4.63
C PRO A 82 -3.33 -11.21 6.14
N SER A 83 -4.48 -11.71 6.60
CA SER A 83 -4.79 -11.87 8.02
C SER A 83 -4.01 -13.06 8.59
N GLY A 84 -2.79 -12.79 9.02
CA GLY A 84 -1.87 -13.79 9.55
C GLY A 84 -1.08 -14.52 8.47
N THR A 85 -0.33 -15.55 8.87
CA THR A 85 0.59 -16.27 7.99
C THR A 85 -0.15 -17.34 7.18
N PRO A 86 -0.15 -17.27 5.84
CA PRO A 86 -0.72 -18.33 5.02
C PRO A 86 -0.02 -19.68 5.24
N ALA A 87 -0.81 -20.76 5.24
CA ALA A 87 -0.28 -22.11 5.41
C ALA A 87 0.53 -22.57 4.18
N SER A 88 0.22 -22.02 3.00
CA SER A 88 0.96 -22.20 1.75
C SER A 88 0.78 -20.98 0.85
N LEU A 89 1.56 -20.90 -0.24
CA LEU A 89 1.43 -19.83 -1.24
C LEU A 89 0.06 -19.84 -1.95
N ASP A 90 -0.62 -20.98 -2.01
CA ASP A 90 -1.92 -21.11 -2.66
C ASP A 90 -3.10 -20.93 -1.68
N ASP A 91 -2.83 -20.72 -0.39
CA ASP A 91 -3.90 -20.57 0.62
C ASP A 91 -4.50 -19.16 0.54
N ALA A 92 -5.62 -19.06 -0.17
CA ALA A 92 -6.38 -17.83 -0.35
C ALA A 92 -7.07 -17.33 0.94
N ARG A 93 -7.32 -18.19 1.92
CA ARG A 93 -8.17 -17.87 3.08
C ARG A 93 -7.70 -16.65 3.86
N PRO A 94 -6.42 -16.53 4.25
CA PRO A 94 -5.92 -15.34 4.93
C PRO A 94 -6.07 -14.03 4.13
N TRP A 95 -6.11 -14.11 2.80
CA TRP A 95 -6.28 -12.93 1.95
C TRP A 95 -7.74 -12.47 1.89
N VAL A 96 -8.68 -13.42 1.87
CA VAL A 96 -10.12 -13.12 1.95
C VAL A 96 -10.50 -12.67 3.36
N ASP A 97 -9.95 -13.33 4.38
CA ASP A 97 -10.21 -12.99 5.78
C ASP A 97 -9.69 -11.59 6.15
N ALA A 98 -8.63 -11.12 5.48
CA ALA A 98 -8.10 -9.76 5.66
C ALA A 98 -9.09 -8.64 5.30
N VAL A 99 -10.04 -8.90 4.41
CA VAL A 99 -11.02 -7.88 3.95
C VAL A 99 -12.38 -7.98 4.65
N ARG A 100 -12.55 -8.94 5.58
CA ARG A 100 -13.82 -9.12 6.30
C ARG A 100 -14.04 -8.01 7.31
N ALA A 101 -15.26 -7.48 7.33
CA ALA A 101 -15.67 -6.53 8.35
C ALA A 101 -16.35 -7.24 9.52
N THR A 102 -16.02 -6.82 10.73
CA THR A 102 -16.64 -7.31 11.96
C THR A 102 -18.14 -7.00 11.96
N ARG A 103 -18.98 -8.02 12.23
CA ARG A 103 -20.45 -7.92 12.29
C ARG A 103 -21.13 -7.46 10.99
N ARG A 104 -20.55 -7.75 9.83
CA ARG A 104 -21.14 -7.51 8.50
C ARG A 104 -21.32 -8.84 7.76
N GLU A 105 -22.22 -9.68 8.26
CA GLU A 105 -22.36 -11.06 7.79
C GLU A 105 -22.80 -11.15 6.32
N ASP A 106 -23.66 -10.25 5.86
CA ASP A 106 -24.14 -10.25 4.47
C ASP A 106 -22.98 -10.01 3.49
N ALA A 107 -22.13 -9.00 3.76
CA ALA A 107 -20.90 -8.79 3.00
C ALA A 107 -19.92 -9.96 3.12
N ASN A 108 -19.75 -10.50 4.33
CA ASN A 108 -18.83 -11.62 4.58
C ASN A 108 -19.26 -12.89 3.83
N GLN A 109 -20.57 -13.11 3.67
CA GLN A 109 -21.09 -14.24 2.90
C GLN A 109 -20.79 -14.10 1.41
N LEU A 110 -20.86 -12.89 0.85
CA LEU A 110 -20.45 -12.65 -0.54
C LEU A 110 -18.95 -12.90 -0.77
N LEU A 111 -18.12 -12.68 0.26
CA LEU A 111 -16.69 -12.96 0.20
C LEU A 111 -16.37 -14.46 0.20
N ASP A 112 -17.25 -15.32 0.73
CA ASP A 112 -17.04 -16.77 0.76
C ASP A 112 -16.98 -17.38 -0.64
N ASP A 113 -17.78 -16.84 -1.56
CA ASP A 113 -17.85 -17.28 -2.96
C ASP A 113 -16.85 -16.57 -3.87
N ALA A 114 -16.05 -15.67 -3.31
CA ALA A 114 -15.22 -14.81 -4.11
C ALA A 114 -13.96 -15.53 -4.60
N HIS A 115 -13.62 -15.31 -5.88
CA HIS A 115 -12.43 -15.90 -6.46
C HIS A 115 -11.20 -15.11 -6.01
N CYS A 116 -10.34 -15.76 -5.23
CA CYS A 116 -9.04 -15.25 -4.82
C CYS A 116 -7.95 -15.71 -5.78
N ALA A 117 -7.19 -14.78 -6.36
CA ALA A 117 -5.97 -15.09 -7.12
C ALA A 117 -4.78 -14.40 -6.47
N LEU A 118 -3.75 -15.17 -6.13
CA LEU A 118 -2.47 -14.62 -5.69
C LEU A 118 -1.66 -14.20 -6.91
N LEU A 119 -1.35 -12.91 -7.02
CA LEU A 119 -0.36 -12.44 -7.98
C LEU A 119 1.07 -12.68 -7.41
N ASP A 120 2.00 -13.07 -8.28
CA ASP A 120 3.43 -13.36 -7.99
C ASP A 120 3.75 -14.70 -7.27
N ALA A 121 3.03 -15.78 -7.58
CA ALA A 121 3.49 -17.12 -7.19
C ALA A 121 4.81 -17.56 -7.88
N ALA A 122 5.22 -16.87 -8.95
CA ALA A 122 6.45 -17.14 -9.69
C ALA A 122 7.59 -16.17 -9.28
N PRO A 123 8.86 -16.62 -9.30
CA PRO A 123 10.00 -15.74 -9.02
C PRO A 123 10.09 -14.57 -10.02
N PHE A 124 10.53 -13.40 -9.54
CA PHE A 124 10.83 -12.24 -10.38
C PHE A 124 12.22 -12.38 -11.01
N TRP A 125 12.26 -12.86 -12.25
CA TRP A 125 13.48 -13.29 -12.94
C TRP A 125 14.30 -12.12 -13.49
N ASP A 126 15.58 -12.36 -13.74
CA ASP A 126 16.52 -11.33 -14.23
C ASP A 126 16.06 -10.66 -15.53
N THR A 127 15.48 -11.42 -16.46
CA THR A 127 14.93 -10.87 -17.72
C THR A 127 13.75 -9.92 -17.47
N GLU A 128 12.92 -10.21 -16.46
CA GLU A 128 11.81 -9.35 -16.06
C GLU A 128 12.32 -8.09 -15.34
N ARG A 129 13.39 -8.20 -14.55
CA ARG A 129 14.07 -7.07 -13.90
C ARG A 129 14.62 -6.10 -14.94
N ILE A 130 15.37 -6.61 -15.93
CA ILE A 130 15.90 -5.80 -17.03
C ILE A 130 14.76 -5.13 -17.80
N THR A 131 13.73 -5.90 -18.17
CA THR A 131 12.56 -5.38 -18.87
C THR A 131 11.84 -4.28 -18.08
N LEU A 132 11.72 -4.43 -16.76
CA LEU A 132 11.10 -3.42 -15.90
C LEU A 132 11.96 -2.16 -15.81
N PHE A 133 13.27 -2.33 -15.65
CA PHE A 133 14.24 -1.24 -15.60
C PHE A 133 14.19 -0.39 -16.88
N GLU A 134 14.28 -1.02 -18.05
CA GLU A 134 14.18 -0.35 -19.36
C GLU A 134 12.84 0.37 -19.54
N LYS A 135 11.73 -0.25 -19.11
CA LYS A 135 10.41 0.40 -19.16
C LYS A 135 10.31 1.59 -18.23
N ALA A 136 10.90 1.51 -17.03
CA ALA A 136 10.92 2.61 -16.08
C ALA A 136 11.74 3.78 -16.64
N LEU A 137 12.94 3.49 -17.18
CA LEU A 137 13.77 4.45 -17.88
C LEU A 137 13.02 5.17 -19.01
N ALA A 138 12.24 4.44 -19.81
CA ALA A 138 11.46 5.04 -20.90
C ALA A 138 10.24 5.85 -20.43
N GLN A 139 9.69 5.60 -19.23
CA GLN A 139 8.41 6.18 -18.79
C GLN A 139 8.54 7.26 -17.72
N LEU A 140 9.63 7.27 -16.95
CA LEU A 140 9.87 8.25 -15.90
C LEU A 140 10.24 9.67 -16.39
N PRO A 141 10.96 9.90 -17.51
CA PRO A 141 11.44 11.24 -17.88
C PRO A 141 10.38 12.35 -17.87
N PRO A 142 9.15 12.14 -18.38
CA PRO A 142 8.10 13.16 -18.34
C PRO A 142 7.73 13.62 -16.92
N TYR A 143 7.83 12.72 -15.94
CA TYR A 143 7.54 13.02 -14.53
C TYR A 143 8.67 13.77 -13.84
N LEU A 144 9.89 13.68 -14.37
CA LEU A 144 11.08 14.36 -13.87
C LEU A 144 11.33 15.70 -14.58
N GLY A 145 10.47 16.08 -15.53
CA GLY A 145 10.72 17.24 -16.39
C GLY A 145 11.95 17.08 -17.31
N LEU A 146 12.40 15.84 -17.53
CA LEU A 146 13.54 15.53 -18.38
C LEU A 146 13.08 15.38 -19.84
N PRO A 147 13.90 15.82 -20.82
CA PRO A 147 13.59 15.61 -22.23
C PRO A 147 13.55 14.11 -22.58
N GLU A 148 12.70 13.70 -23.53
CA GLU A 148 12.54 12.29 -23.92
C GLU A 148 13.84 11.65 -24.42
N GLU A 149 14.78 12.46 -24.93
CA GLU A 149 16.09 12.03 -25.44
C GLU A 149 17.18 11.90 -24.36
N SER A 150 16.83 12.08 -23.07
CA SER A 150 17.80 12.06 -21.95
C SER A 150 18.55 10.73 -21.81
N LEU A 151 18.10 9.67 -22.49
CA LEU A 151 18.71 8.34 -22.47
C LEU A 151 19.41 8.04 -23.79
N SER A 152 20.58 8.64 -23.99
CA SER A 152 21.50 8.25 -25.05
C SER A 152 22.70 7.53 -24.44
N GLY A 153 22.53 6.24 -24.12
CA GLY A 153 23.63 5.41 -23.62
C GLY A 153 23.21 3.98 -23.27
N THR A 154 24.12 3.03 -23.48
CA THR A 154 23.97 1.66 -22.99
C THR A 154 24.12 1.68 -21.47
N VAL A 155 23.06 1.37 -20.73
CA VAL A 155 23.10 1.28 -19.27
C VAL A 155 23.57 -0.11 -18.87
N ASP A 156 24.57 -0.19 -17.99
CA ASP A 156 24.98 -1.48 -17.41
C ASP A 156 23.88 -2.02 -16.51
N THR A 157 23.34 -3.20 -16.85
CA THR A 157 22.24 -3.84 -16.12
C THR A 157 22.67 -5.07 -15.33
N HIS A 158 23.97 -5.42 -15.30
CA HIS A 158 24.45 -6.62 -14.60
C HIS A 158 24.12 -6.62 -13.10
N PHE A 159 24.04 -5.43 -12.50
CA PHE A 159 23.69 -5.27 -11.09
C PHE A 159 22.27 -5.79 -10.77
N LEU A 160 21.35 -5.81 -11.75
CA LEU A 160 19.97 -6.30 -11.57
C LEU A 160 19.90 -7.81 -11.30
N GLY A 161 20.97 -8.57 -11.58
CA GLY A 161 21.06 -9.99 -11.24
C GLY A 161 21.22 -10.25 -9.73
N ARG A 162 21.51 -9.21 -8.93
CA ARG A 162 21.68 -9.39 -7.48
C ARG A 162 20.35 -9.72 -6.79
N PRO A 163 20.35 -10.50 -5.69
CA PRO A 163 19.13 -10.90 -5.00
C PRO A 163 18.25 -9.74 -4.52
N GLU A 164 18.83 -8.59 -4.16
CA GLU A 164 18.04 -7.43 -3.74
C GLU A 164 17.04 -6.96 -4.80
N PHE A 165 17.39 -7.03 -6.09
CA PHE A 165 16.53 -6.61 -7.19
C PHE A 165 15.42 -7.62 -7.53
N ALA A 166 15.28 -8.69 -6.74
CA ALA A 166 14.08 -9.52 -6.74
C ALA A 166 12.82 -8.73 -6.28
N GLN A 167 12.99 -7.57 -5.66
CA GLN A 167 11.90 -6.63 -5.38
C GLN A 167 11.71 -5.64 -6.54
N PRO A 168 10.56 -5.63 -7.23
CA PRO A 168 10.31 -4.72 -8.35
C PRO A 168 10.50 -3.23 -8.00
N LEU A 169 10.22 -2.84 -6.75
CA LEU A 169 10.41 -1.47 -6.31
C LEU A 169 11.87 -1.02 -6.43
N TYR A 170 12.84 -1.88 -6.09
CA TYR A 170 14.26 -1.53 -6.12
C TYR A 170 14.76 -1.34 -7.56
N VAL A 171 14.17 -2.09 -8.51
CA VAL A 171 14.44 -1.90 -9.94
C VAL A 171 13.96 -0.52 -10.41
N VAL A 172 12.77 -0.10 -9.99
CA VAL A 172 12.22 1.22 -10.34
C VAL A 172 13.02 2.35 -9.68
N MET A 173 13.40 2.20 -8.40
CA MET A 173 14.28 3.15 -7.71
C MET A 173 15.63 3.27 -8.39
N ALA A 174 16.23 2.15 -8.81
CA ALA A 174 17.49 2.18 -9.55
C ALA A 174 17.33 2.91 -10.91
N ALA A 175 16.23 2.69 -11.63
CA ALA A 175 15.95 3.39 -12.89
C ALA A 175 15.79 4.90 -12.66
N TYR A 176 15.09 5.28 -11.59
CA TYR A 176 14.96 6.67 -11.17
C TYR A 176 16.32 7.31 -10.87
N LEU A 177 17.15 6.66 -10.04
CA LEU A 177 18.48 7.16 -9.69
C LEU A 177 19.43 7.21 -10.89
N GLN A 178 19.25 6.31 -11.85
CA GLN A 178 19.98 6.34 -13.12
C GLN A 178 19.63 7.59 -13.94
N LEU A 179 18.36 8.02 -13.93
CA LEU A 179 17.89 9.20 -14.65
C LEU A 179 18.37 10.49 -14.01
N VAL A 180 18.39 10.57 -12.68
CA VAL A 180 18.91 11.74 -11.96
C VAL A 180 20.44 11.73 -11.82
N GLY A 181 21.11 10.66 -12.25
CA GLY A 181 22.56 10.56 -12.32
C GLY A 181 23.26 10.22 -11.01
N THR A 182 22.53 9.71 -10.02
CA THR A 182 23.03 9.40 -8.66
C THR A 182 23.05 7.90 -8.35
N LEU A 183 22.72 7.04 -9.32
CA LEU A 183 22.72 5.60 -9.10
C LEU A 183 24.11 5.09 -8.69
N ASN A 184 24.21 4.59 -7.46
CA ASN A 184 25.30 3.76 -7.02
C ASN A 184 24.85 2.30 -6.83
N ALA A 185 25.08 1.48 -7.84
CA ALA A 185 24.64 0.08 -7.86
C ALA A 185 25.42 -0.86 -6.93
N THR A 186 26.49 -0.40 -6.27
CA THR A 186 27.32 -1.26 -5.39
C THR A 186 26.86 -1.30 -3.94
N ASP A 187 26.16 -0.28 -3.48
CA ASP A 187 25.98 0.01 -2.04
C ASP A 187 24.71 -0.63 -1.43
N GLY A 188 24.09 -1.55 -2.19
CA GLY A 188 22.93 -2.32 -1.76
C GLY A 188 21.64 -1.48 -1.63
N PRO A 189 20.58 -2.04 -1.02
CA PRO A 189 19.26 -1.42 -0.98
C PRO A 189 19.21 -0.08 -0.23
N ALA A 190 20.00 0.08 0.84
CA ALA A 190 20.02 1.29 1.64
C ALA A 190 20.40 2.53 0.81
N ALA A 191 21.37 2.38 -0.10
CA ALA A 191 21.77 3.47 -1.00
C ALA A 191 20.67 3.84 -2.01
N LEU A 192 19.83 2.88 -2.42
CA LEU A 192 18.68 3.19 -3.27
C LEU A 192 17.66 4.05 -2.51
N PHE A 193 17.41 3.74 -1.23
CA PHE A 193 16.50 4.53 -0.41
C PHE A 193 17.08 5.92 -0.11
N GLU A 194 18.33 6.01 0.34
CA GLU A 194 18.95 7.31 0.63
C GLU A 194 19.06 8.18 -0.61
N GLY A 195 19.47 7.63 -1.76
CA GLY A 195 19.55 8.42 -3.00
C GLY A 195 18.20 8.98 -3.44
N VAL A 196 17.10 8.26 -3.18
CA VAL A 196 15.74 8.79 -3.41
C VAL A 196 15.39 9.85 -2.37
N LEU A 197 15.71 9.62 -1.10
CA LEU A 197 15.42 10.57 -0.02
C LEU A 197 16.24 11.87 -0.12
N GLU A 198 17.45 11.82 -0.68
CA GLU A 198 18.25 13.02 -0.97
C GLU A 198 17.53 13.93 -1.96
N HIS A 199 16.95 13.34 -3.02
CA HIS A 199 16.13 14.12 -3.95
C HIS A 199 14.86 14.67 -3.28
N GLU A 200 14.18 13.85 -2.47
CA GLU A 200 13.03 14.32 -1.69
C GLU A 200 13.41 15.46 -0.75
N ALA A 201 14.60 15.42 -0.13
CA ALA A 201 15.11 16.46 0.74
C ALA A 201 15.32 17.80 0.02
N GLU A 202 15.85 17.78 -1.20
CA GLU A 202 15.93 18.96 -2.05
C GLU A 202 14.53 19.53 -2.37
N TYR A 203 13.57 18.65 -2.65
CA TYR A 203 12.18 19.04 -2.88
C TYR A 203 11.52 19.63 -1.63
N TRP A 204 11.78 19.07 -0.46
CA TRP A 204 11.28 19.57 0.82
C TRP A 204 11.83 20.97 1.13
N LEU A 205 13.13 21.19 0.95
CA LEU A 205 13.75 22.51 1.11
C LEU A 205 13.13 23.53 0.16
N SER A 206 12.97 23.17 -1.11
CA SER A 206 12.37 24.01 -2.14
C SER A 206 10.92 24.41 -1.82
N THR A 207 10.11 23.44 -1.38
CA THR A 207 8.69 23.68 -1.04
C THR A 207 8.50 24.42 0.28
N ALA A 208 9.36 24.18 1.28
CA ALA A 208 9.38 24.90 2.54
C ALA A 208 9.72 26.39 2.35
N ALA A 209 10.57 26.71 1.37
CA ALA A 209 10.97 28.06 1.01
C ALA A 209 9.90 28.86 0.23
N LEU A 210 8.79 28.25 -0.20
CA LEU A 210 7.76 28.93 -0.99
C LEU A 210 7.19 30.15 -0.26
N PRO A 211 6.89 31.27 -0.96
CA PRO A 211 6.50 32.53 -0.30
C PRO A 211 5.25 32.47 0.59
N HIS A 212 4.32 31.55 0.31
CA HIS A 212 3.11 31.34 1.11
C HIS A 212 3.31 30.36 2.28
N ILE A 213 4.40 29.58 2.27
CA ILE A 213 4.80 28.68 3.37
C ILE A 213 5.80 29.38 4.29
N LYS A 214 6.98 29.77 3.77
CA LYS A 214 8.09 30.39 4.51
C LYS A 214 8.42 29.65 5.82
N LEU A 215 8.72 28.37 5.68
CA LEU A 215 9.14 27.52 6.78
C LEU A 215 10.67 27.53 6.84
N ASP A 216 11.22 28.25 7.83
CA ASP A 216 12.66 28.43 8.03
C ASP A 216 13.19 27.28 8.90
N LEU A 217 13.25 26.09 8.30
CA LEU A 217 13.75 24.87 8.93
C LEU A 217 14.88 24.29 8.09
N THR A 218 15.82 23.66 8.78
CA THR A 218 16.92 22.92 8.16
C THR A 218 16.43 21.61 7.54
N GLU A 219 17.21 21.06 6.61
CA GLU A 219 16.91 19.76 5.99
C GLU A 219 16.65 18.64 7.03
N PRO A 220 17.47 18.46 8.10
CA PRO A 220 17.20 17.44 9.11
C PRO A 220 15.94 17.70 9.94
N GLU A 221 15.45 18.94 10.02
CA GLU A 221 14.19 19.26 10.68
C GLU A 221 13.00 18.92 9.77
N LEU A 222 13.07 19.30 8.49
CA LEU A 222 12.04 18.96 7.50
C LEU A 222 11.90 17.44 7.33
N ARG A 223 13.03 16.74 7.19
CA ARG A 223 13.07 15.28 7.09
C ARG A 223 12.41 14.59 8.29
N PHE A 224 12.65 15.12 9.48
CA PHE A 224 12.01 14.65 10.70
C PHE A 224 10.50 14.90 10.74
N LEU A 225 10.04 16.07 10.26
CA LEU A 225 8.61 16.36 10.16
C LEU A 225 7.90 15.39 9.19
N VAL A 226 8.53 15.06 8.06
CA VAL A 226 7.99 14.08 7.12
C VAL A 226 7.98 12.68 7.72
N ALA A 227 9.03 12.30 8.46
CA ALA A 227 9.06 11.03 9.19
C ALA A 227 7.94 10.95 10.24
N LEU A 228 7.70 12.03 10.99
CA LEU A 228 6.61 12.13 11.97
C LEU A 228 5.25 11.99 11.29
N ALA A 229 5.01 12.72 10.19
CA ALA A 229 3.77 12.61 9.44
C ALA A 229 3.57 11.21 8.83
N THR A 230 4.65 10.58 8.38
CA THR A 230 4.62 9.20 7.84
C THR A 230 4.29 8.18 8.94
N LEU A 231 4.86 8.35 10.14
CA LEU A 231 4.61 7.47 11.27
C LEU A 231 3.23 7.70 11.92
N THR A 232 2.69 8.91 11.81
CA THR A 232 1.50 9.32 12.57
C THR A 232 0.32 9.71 11.69
N ASP A 233 -0.80 9.05 11.91
CA ASP A 233 -2.07 9.36 11.27
C ASP A 233 -2.86 10.34 12.16
N ALA A 234 -2.65 11.64 11.96
CA ALA A 234 -3.42 12.67 12.68
C ALA A 234 -4.83 12.75 12.09
N THR A 235 -5.86 12.76 12.94
CA THR A 235 -7.27 12.73 12.49
C THR A 235 -7.84 14.11 12.19
N ASP A 236 -7.32 15.16 12.83
CA ASP A 236 -7.76 16.53 12.63
C ASP A 236 -6.64 17.56 12.86
N ASP A 237 -6.98 18.85 12.70
CA ASP A 237 -6.04 19.97 12.86
C ASP A 237 -5.50 20.08 14.30
N ASN A 238 -6.34 19.79 15.30
CA ASN A 238 -5.95 19.91 16.70
C ASN A 238 -4.95 18.82 17.07
N GLU A 239 -5.23 17.57 16.69
CA GLU A 239 -4.31 16.46 16.92
C GLU A 239 -2.99 16.68 16.17
N ALA A 240 -3.06 17.11 14.90
CA ALA A 240 -1.87 17.43 14.11
C ALA A 240 -1.02 18.53 14.77
N ARG A 241 -1.66 19.56 15.32
CA ARG A 241 -1.00 20.64 16.07
C ARG A 241 -0.37 20.15 17.37
N GLU A 242 -1.05 19.29 18.12
CA GLU A 242 -0.55 18.70 19.36
C GLU A 242 0.68 17.83 19.11
N LEU A 243 0.69 17.05 18.02
CA LEU A 243 1.86 16.28 17.60
C LEU A 243 3.06 17.17 17.33
N LEU A 244 2.88 18.22 16.53
CA LEU A 244 3.95 19.15 16.24
C LEU A 244 4.38 19.96 17.47
N ASN A 245 3.55 20.06 18.51
CA ASN A 245 3.96 20.67 19.78
C ASN A 245 4.83 19.77 20.66
N GLN A 246 4.89 18.47 20.38
CA GLN A 246 5.80 17.54 21.05
C GLN A 246 7.22 17.57 20.45
N VAL A 247 7.40 18.22 19.29
CA VAL A 247 8.69 18.37 18.62
C VAL A 247 9.46 19.53 19.22
N ALA A 248 10.67 19.30 19.72
CA ALA A 248 11.40 20.28 20.54
C ALA A 248 11.60 21.63 19.85
N PHE A 249 11.96 21.65 18.57
CA PHE A 249 12.18 22.89 17.80
C PHE A 249 10.90 23.61 17.37
N LEU A 250 9.73 22.97 17.55
CA LEU A 250 8.42 23.59 17.34
C LEU A 250 7.67 23.85 18.65
N ALA A 251 8.11 23.31 19.78
CA ALA A 251 7.40 23.38 21.05
C ALA A 251 7.24 24.82 21.57
N GLY A 252 6.14 25.07 22.30
CA GLY A 252 5.87 26.33 22.99
C GLY A 252 5.25 27.42 22.13
N ASP A 253 4.76 28.48 22.79
CA ASP A 253 3.94 29.53 22.16
C ASP A 253 4.71 30.40 21.18
N ALA A 254 6.00 30.62 21.42
CA ALA A 254 6.88 31.40 20.54
C ALA A 254 6.99 30.79 19.13
N ASN A 255 6.82 29.47 19.02
CA ASN A 255 6.92 28.71 17.78
C ASN A 255 5.56 28.40 17.14
N SER A 256 4.45 28.92 17.70
CA SER A 256 3.08 28.69 17.20
C SER A 256 2.94 28.94 15.69
N ARG A 257 3.46 30.07 15.20
CA ARG A 257 3.42 30.42 13.77
C ARG A 257 4.28 29.49 12.90
N CYS A 258 5.42 29.02 13.40
CA CYS A 258 6.25 28.05 12.68
C CYS A 258 5.50 26.72 12.56
N ARG A 259 4.86 26.29 13.65
CA ARG A 259 4.00 25.10 13.70
C ARG A 259 2.84 25.17 12.71
N ASP A 260 2.16 26.31 12.62
CA ASP A 260 1.07 26.54 11.65
C ASP A 260 1.55 26.38 10.21
N ARG A 261 2.75 26.88 9.90
CA ARG A 261 3.36 26.75 8.58
C ARG A 261 3.77 25.32 8.29
N ALA A 262 4.32 24.61 9.28
CA ALA A 262 4.64 23.19 9.17
C ALA A 262 3.38 22.34 8.90
N LEU A 263 2.26 22.62 9.59
CA LEU A 263 0.96 21.98 9.32
C LEU A 263 0.52 22.20 7.87
N ALA A 264 0.50 23.46 7.43
CA ALA A 264 0.09 23.81 6.07
C ALA A 264 1.00 23.17 5.01
N TRP A 265 2.31 23.16 5.27
CA TRP A 265 3.31 22.56 4.39
C TRP A 265 3.13 21.05 4.27
N LEU A 266 3.05 20.32 5.39
CA LEU A 266 2.83 18.87 5.38
C LEU A 266 1.53 18.49 4.68
N ARG A 267 0.45 19.21 4.95
CA ARG A 267 -0.86 18.95 4.33
C ARG A 267 -0.87 19.25 2.83
N GLN A 268 -0.10 20.25 2.38
CA GLN A 268 0.05 20.55 0.96
C GLN A 268 0.94 19.51 0.26
N LEU A 269 2.03 19.11 0.91
CA LEU A 269 3.04 18.20 0.38
C LEU A 269 2.50 16.77 0.26
N TYR A 270 1.88 16.29 1.34
CA TYR A 270 1.22 15.00 1.41
C TYR A 270 -0.22 15.23 1.88
N PRO A 271 -1.18 15.40 0.95
CA PRO A 271 -2.58 15.51 1.30
C PRO A 271 -3.08 14.23 1.98
N GLY A 272 -3.84 14.40 3.08
CA GLY A 272 -4.46 13.29 3.78
C GLY A 272 -5.45 12.51 2.92
N GLN A 273 -5.59 11.22 3.21
CA GLN A 273 -6.60 10.34 2.61
C GLN A 273 -7.64 9.96 3.67
N GLY A 274 -8.92 9.97 3.30
CA GLY A 274 -10.02 9.61 4.19
C GLY A 274 -10.14 10.57 5.38
N ALA A 275 -10.09 10.03 6.60
CA ALA A 275 -10.19 10.79 7.84
C ALA A 275 -8.85 11.37 8.32
N SER A 276 -7.76 11.17 7.58
CA SER A 276 -6.43 11.67 7.96
C SER A 276 -6.25 13.14 7.57
N TYR A 277 -5.60 13.91 8.43
CA TYR A 277 -5.26 15.31 8.22
C TYR A 277 -4.15 15.51 7.19
N TRP A 278 -3.15 14.63 7.17
CA TRP A 278 -2.03 14.62 6.22
C TRP A 278 -1.73 13.20 5.73
N GLY A 279 -1.04 13.10 4.60
CA GLY A 279 -0.62 11.84 4.01
C GLY A 279 0.74 11.37 4.54
N GLN A 280 1.14 10.19 4.07
CA GLN A 280 2.42 9.56 4.40
C GLN A 280 3.36 9.64 3.19
N LEU A 281 4.67 9.56 3.43
CA LEU A 281 5.64 9.39 2.36
C LEU A 281 5.46 8.01 1.70
N LEU A 282 5.23 8.03 0.39
CA LEU A 282 5.10 6.84 -0.43
C LEU A 282 6.32 6.68 -1.34
N PRO A 283 6.69 5.44 -1.72
CA PRO A 283 6.05 4.17 -1.35
C PRO A 283 6.36 3.77 0.11
N ASP A 284 5.50 2.93 0.70
CA ASP A 284 5.56 2.52 2.12
C ASP A 284 6.97 2.13 2.59
N ARG A 285 7.72 1.38 1.77
CA ARG A 285 9.12 0.98 2.09
C ARG A 285 10.09 2.16 2.24
N LEU A 286 9.92 3.21 1.43
CA LEU A 286 10.71 4.44 1.54
C LEU A 286 10.36 5.18 2.83
N GLY A 287 9.07 5.27 3.15
CA GLY A 287 8.57 5.82 4.41
C GLY A 287 9.06 5.06 5.64
N GLU A 288 8.98 3.72 5.64
CA GLU A 288 9.51 2.85 6.69
C GLU A 288 11.00 3.07 6.92
N TYR A 289 11.76 3.18 5.83
CA TYR A 289 13.19 3.43 5.90
C TYR A 289 13.49 4.81 6.49
N LEU A 290 12.83 5.86 6.01
CA LEU A 290 12.92 7.22 6.55
C LEU A 290 12.62 7.25 8.06
N VAL A 291 11.48 6.68 8.46
CA VAL A 291 11.09 6.59 9.87
C VAL A 291 12.15 5.86 10.68
N THR A 292 12.69 4.75 10.18
CA THR A 292 13.73 4.00 10.89
C THR A 292 15.00 4.84 11.11
N GLN A 293 15.43 5.63 10.12
CA GLN A 293 16.59 6.51 10.25
C GLN A 293 16.36 7.64 11.26
N GLU A 294 15.20 8.30 11.18
CA GLU A 294 14.90 9.44 12.06
C GLU A 294 14.56 9.01 13.49
N VAL A 295 13.85 7.88 13.68
CA VAL A 295 13.52 7.33 15.01
C VAL A 295 14.78 6.90 15.75
N SER A 296 15.73 6.27 15.06
CA SER A 296 16.98 5.81 15.67
C SER A 296 17.81 6.95 16.25
N SER A 297 17.67 8.16 15.69
CA SER A 297 18.39 9.35 16.13
C SER A 297 17.58 10.24 17.08
N ARG A 298 16.25 10.05 17.20
CA ARG A 298 15.36 10.98 17.93
C ARG A 298 14.19 10.28 18.64
N ALA A 299 14.29 10.17 19.98
CA ALA A 299 13.26 9.57 20.85
C ALA A 299 11.90 10.29 20.83
N GLU A 300 11.85 11.56 20.39
CA GLU A 300 10.63 12.37 20.27
C GLU A 300 9.57 11.73 19.36
N LEU A 301 9.98 11.04 18.28
CA LEU A 301 9.05 10.34 17.38
C LEU A 301 8.28 9.23 18.09
N ILE A 302 8.96 8.45 18.94
CA ILE A 302 8.33 7.35 19.68
C ILE A 302 7.37 7.92 20.72
N ALA A 303 7.80 8.94 21.46
CA ALA A 303 6.96 9.58 22.47
C ALA A 303 5.69 10.17 21.84
N ALA A 304 5.82 10.87 20.72
CA ALA A 304 4.69 11.48 20.01
C ALA A 304 3.76 10.45 19.35
N ALA A 305 4.32 9.40 18.73
CA ALA A 305 3.53 8.37 18.08
C ALA A 305 2.72 7.52 19.08
N PHE A 306 3.33 7.17 20.23
CA PHE A 306 2.75 6.25 21.20
C PHE A 306 2.13 6.94 22.43
N ASN A 307 1.90 8.26 22.37
CA ASN A 307 1.27 8.96 23.49
C ASN A 307 -0.15 8.39 23.74
N PRO A 308 -0.42 7.82 24.94
CA PRO A 308 -1.67 7.12 25.23
C PRO A 308 -2.91 8.03 25.17
N GLU A 309 -2.74 9.36 25.31
CA GLU A 309 -3.84 10.32 25.17
C GLU A 309 -4.32 10.51 23.72
N ARG A 310 -3.60 9.96 22.72
CA ARG A 310 -4.09 9.89 21.32
C ARG A 310 -5.20 8.85 21.14
N SER A 311 -5.48 8.02 22.15
CA SER A 311 -6.37 6.85 22.05
C SER A 311 -7.61 6.82 22.98
N PRO A 312 -8.37 7.91 23.24
CA PRO A 312 -9.64 7.75 23.94
C PRO A 312 -10.69 7.03 23.06
N ALA A 313 -10.66 7.23 21.73
CA ALA A 313 -11.62 6.62 20.80
C ALA A 313 -11.19 5.24 20.24
N ARG A 314 -9.89 4.91 20.26
CA ARG A 314 -9.33 3.63 19.76
C ARG A 314 -9.30 2.52 20.82
N ALA A 315 -9.43 2.85 22.12
CA ALA A 315 -9.37 1.89 23.22
C ALA A 315 -10.64 1.03 23.43
N VAL A 316 -11.75 1.38 22.77
CA VAL A 316 -13.02 0.66 22.95
C VAL A 316 -12.97 -0.74 22.31
N ASP A 317 -12.10 -0.99 21.34
CA ASP A 317 -12.02 -2.28 20.62
C ASP A 317 -10.95 -3.23 21.17
N SER A 318 -9.95 -2.73 21.91
CA SER A 318 -8.85 -3.54 22.47
C SER A 318 -9.16 -4.15 23.84
N SER A 319 -10.29 -3.79 24.46
CA SER A 319 -10.69 -4.28 25.80
C SER A 319 -11.22 -5.72 25.83
N LEU A 320 -11.43 -6.37 24.68
CA LEU A 320 -11.99 -7.73 24.59
C LEU A 320 -10.94 -8.85 24.44
N HIS A 321 -9.65 -8.53 24.41
CA HIS A 321 -8.58 -9.52 24.27
C HIS A 321 -7.63 -9.55 25.48
N ARG A 322 -8.15 -9.95 26.66
CA ARG A 322 -7.27 -10.49 27.72
C ARG A 322 -7.05 -11.99 27.51
N PRO A 323 -5.84 -12.46 27.18
CA PRO A 323 -5.54 -13.88 27.14
C PRO A 323 -5.52 -14.47 28.56
N ARG A 324 -6.34 -15.50 28.80
CA ARG A 324 -6.29 -16.32 30.02
C ARG A 324 -4.96 -17.09 30.07
N PRO A 325 -4.25 -17.15 31.22
CA PRO A 325 -3.01 -17.91 31.32
C PRO A 325 -3.31 -19.42 31.26
N ARG A 326 -2.81 -20.10 30.22
CA ARG A 326 -2.83 -21.57 30.15
C ARG A 326 -1.60 -22.12 30.85
N LEU A 327 -1.84 -22.79 31.98
CA LEU A 327 -0.86 -23.62 32.68
C LEU A 327 -0.44 -24.81 31.79
N HIS A 328 0.84 -24.86 31.41
CA HIS A 328 1.44 -26.03 30.78
C HIS A 328 1.66 -27.15 31.81
N ARG A 329 0.99 -28.30 31.64
CA ARG A 329 1.45 -29.58 32.19
C ARG A 329 2.08 -30.40 31.07
N LEU A 330 3.39 -30.59 31.16
CA LEU A 330 4.17 -31.53 30.38
C LEU A 330 3.75 -32.98 30.71
N ARG A 331 3.49 -33.81 29.69
CA ARG A 331 3.66 -35.27 29.77
C ARG A 331 4.13 -35.80 28.40
N GLU A 332 5.26 -36.50 28.47
CA GLU A 332 6.00 -37.14 27.38
C GLU A 332 5.29 -38.37 26.77
N PRO A 333 5.72 -38.85 25.58
CA PRO A 333 5.03 -39.88 24.80
C PRO A 333 5.59 -41.30 25.03
N ARG A 334 4.75 -42.33 24.81
CA ARG A 334 5.19 -43.72 24.60
C ARG A 334 4.50 -44.36 23.38
N ILE A 335 5.32 -44.53 22.34
CA ILE A 335 5.52 -45.67 21.41
C ILE A 335 4.40 -46.75 21.30
N GLY A 336 3.99 -47.05 20.06
CA GLY A 336 3.72 -48.43 19.61
C GLY A 336 2.62 -48.63 18.55
N GLY A 337 2.97 -49.26 17.42
CA GLY A 337 2.06 -50.14 16.65
C GLY A 337 1.72 -49.73 15.21
N CYS A 338 2.11 -50.58 14.24
CA CYS A 338 1.97 -50.44 12.77
C CYS A 338 0.70 -51.20 12.24
N PRO A 339 0.44 -51.34 10.91
CA PRO A 339 -0.60 -50.68 10.07
C PRO A 339 -1.66 -51.71 9.54
N PRO A 340 -2.53 -51.47 8.49
CA PRO A 340 -2.10 -51.46 7.07
C PRO A 340 -3.04 -50.79 6.00
N ARG A 341 -2.60 -50.88 4.72
CA ARG A 341 -3.35 -51.02 3.42
C ARG A 341 -3.57 -49.81 2.48
N GLN A 342 -2.68 -49.78 1.47
CA GLN A 342 -2.88 -49.65 0.01
C GLN A 342 -4.26 -49.25 -0.56
N ARG A 343 -4.26 -48.23 -1.45
CA ARG A 343 -4.96 -48.23 -2.76
C ARG A 343 -4.49 -47.05 -3.65
N THR A 344 -3.95 -47.38 -4.83
CA THR A 344 -3.96 -46.61 -6.09
C THR A 344 -4.76 -47.47 -7.12
N PRO A 345 -5.22 -47.00 -8.32
CA PRO A 345 -4.63 -45.95 -9.17
C PRO A 345 -5.56 -45.09 -10.09
N ARG A 346 -4.93 -44.10 -10.77
CA ARG A 346 -5.17 -43.56 -12.14
C ARG A 346 -6.47 -42.78 -12.49
N ARG A 347 -6.31 -41.54 -13.01
CA ARG A 347 -6.44 -41.23 -14.46
C ARG A 347 -5.87 -39.85 -14.86
N LEU A 348 -5.22 -39.86 -16.03
CA LEU A 348 -4.69 -38.79 -16.86
C LEU A 348 -5.81 -38.05 -17.62
N VAL A 349 -5.67 -36.73 -17.86
CA VAL A 349 -5.91 -36.07 -19.18
C VAL A 349 -4.99 -34.84 -19.34
N ARG A 350 -4.13 -34.91 -20.38
CA ARG A 350 -3.37 -33.84 -21.10
C ARG A 350 -4.34 -33.03 -22.00
N ALA A 351 -4.12 -31.82 -22.55
CA ALA A 351 -3.11 -30.76 -22.47
C ALA A 351 -3.48 -29.61 -23.49
N MET A 352 -2.91 -28.40 -23.27
CA MET A 352 -2.48 -27.34 -24.26
C MET A 352 -3.45 -26.24 -24.77
N PRO A 353 -2.96 -25.07 -25.26
CA PRO A 353 -1.97 -24.13 -24.64
C PRO A 353 -2.25 -22.60 -24.82
N GLN A 354 -1.78 -21.77 -23.87
CA GLN A 354 -1.31 -20.33 -23.96
C GLN A 354 -2.25 -19.19 -24.49
N PRO A 355 -1.98 -17.87 -24.25
CA PRO A 355 -0.77 -17.24 -23.69
C PRO A 355 -0.96 -16.30 -22.48
N CYS A 356 0.20 -15.94 -21.93
CA CYS A 356 0.52 -15.30 -20.66
C CYS A 356 0.36 -13.77 -20.65
N ILE A 357 -0.02 -13.19 -19.50
CA ILE A 357 0.15 -11.76 -19.18
C ILE A 357 0.53 -11.60 -17.69
N HIS A 358 1.65 -10.91 -17.41
CA HIS A 358 2.38 -10.66 -16.14
C HIS A 358 2.04 -9.27 -15.47
N PRO A 359 2.55 -8.87 -14.27
CA PRO A 359 2.31 -9.37 -12.89
C PRO A 359 2.22 -8.21 -11.81
N SER A 360 2.53 -8.49 -10.52
CA SER A 360 2.66 -7.68 -9.26
C SER A 360 1.70 -8.10 -8.13
N SER A 361 2.22 -8.47 -6.95
CA SER A 361 1.55 -9.20 -5.86
C SER A 361 0.34 -8.48 -5.29
N LEU A 362 -0.79 -9.19 -5.30
CA LEU A 362 -2.13 -8.68 -5.05
C LEU A 362 -2.99 -9.93 -4.82
N GLY A 363 -3.64 -10.05 -3.68
CA GLY A 363 -4.79 -10.94 -3.58
C GLY A 363 -5.94 -10.27 -4.32
N ILE A 364 -6.33 -10.80 -5.48
CA ILE A 364 -7.54 -10.34 -6.18
C ILE A 364 -8.71 -11.14 -5.64
N VAL A 365 -9.66 -10.48 -4.99
CA VAL A 365 -10.96 -11.09 -4.69
C VAL A 365 -11.97 -10.57 -5.71
N THR A 366 -12.54 -11.47 -6.53
CA THR A 366 -13.59 -11.13 -7.52
C THR A 366 -14.90 -11.84 -7.22
N HIS A 367 -16.00 -11.09 -7.26
CA HIS A 367 -17.36 -11.63 -7.30
C HIS A 367 -17.93 -11.55 -8.73
N ARG A 368 -18.71 -12.54 -9.15
CA ARG A 368 -19.36 -12.61 -10.47
C ARG A 368 -20.64 -11.80 -10.55
#